data_AF-A0A4Q3YPR6-F1
#
_entry.id   AF-A0A4Q3YPR6-F1
#
_cell.length_a   1.000
_cell.length_b   1.000
_cell.length_c   1.000
_cell.angle_alpha   90.00
_cell.angle_beta   90.00
_cell.angle_gamma   90.00
#
_symmetry.space_group_name_H-M   'P 1'
#
loop_
_entity.id
_entity.type
_entity.pdbx_description
1 polymer ?
#
loop_
_entity_poly.entity_id
_entity_poly.type
_entity_poly.pdbx_seq_one_letter_code
_entity_poly.pdbx_strand_id
1 'polypeptide(L)'
;MFGELKKVKAEFDAATQLTAMANVFEAIERTRHTHHIGAGGGIDSLPRGDQQNAVAILQKGMTKLAKVPPNVVTRELIKNMQVANGFGRADRVSGMARLLDFLVEKQLAQPLDSFLAENSY
;
A
#
# COMPACT_ATOMS: atom_id res chain seq x y z
N MET A 1 -12.02 -27.47 -4.81
CA MET A 1 -10.93 -27.26 -5.79
C MET A 1 -11.02 -25.93 -6.57
N PHE A 2 -12.10 -25.62 -7.33
CA PHE A 2 -12.17 -24.35 -8.09
C PHE A 2 -12.25 -23.07 -7.24
N GLY A 3 -12.81 -23.13 -6.02
CA GLY A 3 -12.90 -21.98 -5.12
C GLY A 3 -11.55 -21.53 -4.56
N GLU A 4 -10.66 -22.49 -4.26
CA GLU A 4 -9.33 -22.20 -3.71
C GLU A 4 -8.41 -21.54 -4.75
N LEU A 5 -8.45 -22.00 -6.00
CA LEU A 5 -7.68 -21.39 -7.09
C LEU A 5 -8.09 -19.92 -7.34
N LYS A 6 -9.38 -19.59 -7.23
CA LYS A 6 -9.87 -18.20 -7.35
C LYS A 6 -9.37 -17.33 -6.20
N LYS A 7 -9.33 -17.87 -4.98
CA LYS A 7 -8.84 -17.18 -3.79
C LYS A 7 -7.34 -16.88 -3.88
N VAL A 8 -6.53 -17.88 -4.24
CA VAL A 8 -5.08 -17.73 -4.41
C VAL A 8 -4.76 -16.70 -5.50
N LYS A 9 -5.47 -16.73 -6.62
CA LYS A 9 -5.29 -15.73 -7.68
C LYS A 9 -5.63 -14.31 -7.21
N ALA A 10 -6.70 -14.14 -6.45
CA ALA A 10 -7.09 -12.83 -5.93
C ALA A 10 -6.06 -12.27 -4.94
N GLU A 11 -5.52 -13.12 -4.07
CA GLU A 11 -4.46 -12.76 -3.13
C GLU A 11 -3.15 -12.38 -3.86
N PHE A 12 -2.77 -13.14 -4.89
CA PHE A 12 -1.61 -12.82 -5.73
C PHE A 12 -1.78 -11.50 -6.51
N ASP A 13 -2.96 -11.30 -7.11
CA ASP A 13 -3.30 -10.06 -7.81
C ASP A 13 -3.24 -8.86 -6.83
N ALA A 14 -3.75 -9.02 -5.60
CA ALA A 14 -3.66 -8.01 -4.54
C ALA A 14 -2.23 -7.71 -4.13
N ALA A 15 -1.40 -8.72 -3.87
CA ALA A 15 0.01 -8.52 -3.51
C ALA A 15 0.78 -7.75 -4.60
N THR A 16 0.49 -8.05 -5.86
CA THR A 16 1.07 -7.34 -7.01
C THR A 16 0.62 -5.87 -7.03
N GLN A 17 -0.67 -5.59 -6.81
CA GLN A 17 -1.16 -4.21 -6.77
C GLN A 17 -0.60 -3.45 -5.56
N LEU A 18 -0.55 -4.06 -4.38
CA LEU A 18 0.02 -3.46 -3.18
C LEU A 18 1.49 -3.10 -3.39
N THR A 19 2.26 -3.94 -4.09
CA THR A 19 3.65 -3.64 -4.45
C THR A 19 3.76 -2.43 -5.37
N ALA A 20 2.91 -2.35 -6.40
CA ALA A 20 2.90 -1.23 -7.32
C ALA A 20 2.50 0.09 -6.63
N MET A 21 1.48 0.05 -5.79
CA MET A 21 1.05 1.21 -4.99
C MET A 21 2.12 1.61 -3.97
N ALA A 22 2.79 0.64 -3.33
CA ALA A 22 3.88 0.91 -2.39
C ALA A 22 5.06 1.61 -3.07
N ASN A 23 5.36 1.30 -4.34
CA ASN A 23 6.38 2.01 -5.09
C ASN A 23 6.02 3.50 -5.30
N VAL A 24 4.74 3.81 -5.54
CA VAL A 24 4.26 5.20 -5.64
C VAL A 24 4.47 5.93 -4.32
N PHE A 25 4.05 5.33 -3.20
CA PHE A 25 4.21 5.95 -1.88
C PHE A 25 5.67 6.03 -1.42
N GLU A 26 6.52 5.06 -1.76
CA GLU A 26 7.96 5.14 -1.52
C GLU A 26 8.59 6.30 -2.31
N ALA A 27 8.15 6.53 -3.56
CA ALA A 27 8.61 7.68 -4.34
C ALA A 27 8.17 9.02 -3.69
N ILE A 28 6.92 9.11 -3.23
CA ILE A 28 6.40 10.26 -2.49
C ILE A 28 7.17 10.48 -1.18
N GLU A 29 7.60 9.41 -0.50
CA GLU A 29 8.39 9.56 0.73
C GLU A 29 9.77 10.14 0.43
N ARG A 30 10.42 9.66 -0.64
CA ARG A 30 11.72 10.18 -1.07
C ARG A 30 11.65 11.66 -1.46
N THR A 31 10.53 12.15 -2.01
CA THR A 31 10.37 13.58 -2.29
C THR A 31 10.30 14.39 -1.00
N ARG A 32 9.64 13.90 0.07
CA ARG A 32 9.64 14.57 1.39
C ARG A 32 11.03 14.67 2.02
N HIS A 33 11.90 13.69 1.80
CA HIS A 33 13.27 13.73 2.34
C HIS A 33 14.19 14.69 1.56
N THR A 34 13.81 15.06 0.33
CA THR A 34 14.65 15.86 -0.57
C THR A 34 14.14 17.29 -0.75
N HIS A 35 12.89 17.58 -0.38
CA HIS A 35 12.27 18.90 -0.51
C HIS A 35 12.15 19.59 0.87
N HIS A 36 12.03 20.93 0.88
CA HIS A 36 11.93 21.72 2.11
C HIS A 36 10.75 21.29 2.99
N ILE A 37 10.86 21.49 4.30
CA ILE A 37 9.78 21.21 5.27
C ILE A 37 8.49 21.89 4.81
N GLY A 38 7.45 21.11 4.54
CA GLY A 38 6.15 21.57 4.03
C GLY A 38 5.96 21.48 2.51
N ALA A 39 7.02 21.19 1.74
CA ALA A 39 6.97 20.85 0.33
C ALA A 39 7.20 19.34 0.16
N GLY A 40 6.21 18.62 -0.35
CA GLY A 40 6.30 17.17 -0.55
C GLY A 40 5.26 16.37 0.24
N GLY A 41 5.02 15.12 -0.18
CA GLY A 41 4.16 14.18 0.54
C GLY A 41 2.79 13.90 -0.07
N GLY A 42 2.44 14.58 -1.17
CA GLY A 42 1.31 14.24 -2.02
C GLY A 42 1.75 13.73 -3.39
N ILE A 43 0.80 13.26 -4.21
CA ILE A 43 1.07 12.85 -5.60
C ILE A 43 1.65 14.03 -6.40
N ASP A 44 1.19 15.25 -6.11
CA ASP A 44 1.67 16.51 -6.69
C ASP A 44 3.15 16.80 -6.44
N SER A 45 3.76 16.13 -5.46
CA SER A 45 5.19 16.21 -5.20
C SER A 45 6.06 15.42 -6.18
N LEU A 46 5.46 14.51 -6.96
CA LEU A 46 6.16 13.77 -8.00
C LEU A 46 6.37 14.64 -9.25
N PRO A 47 7.39 14.36 -10.08
CA PRO A 47 7.54 15.01 -11.39
C PRO A 47 6.25 14.92 -12.21
N ARG A 48 5.89 15.99 -12.95
CA ARG A 48 4.60 16.04 -13.69
C ARG A 48 4.32 14.83 -14.57
N GLY A 49 5.35 14.25 -15.20
CA GLY A 49 5.23 13.04 -16.01
C GLY A 49 4.84 11.80 -15.20
N ASP A 50 5.25 11.72 -13.94
CA ASP A 50 5.00 10.59 -13.05
C ASP A 50 3.67 10.70 -12.30
N GLN A 51 3.12 11.91 -12.16
CA GLN A 51 1.85 12.14 -11.46
C GLN A 51 0.69 11.38 -12.10
N GLN A 52 0.55 11.44 -13.43
CA GLN A 52 -0.52 10.75 -14.14
C GLN A 52 -0.40 9.23 -14.00
N ASN A 53 0.83 8.71 -14.08
CA ASN A 53 1.10 7.29 -13.90
C ASN A 53 0.79 6.84 -12.46
N ALA A 54 1.19 7.63 -11.46
CA ALA A 54 0.86 7.38 -10.05
C ALA A 54 -0.66 7.31 -9.84
N VAL A 55 -1.42 8.27 -10.35
CA VAL A 55 -2.89 8.26 -10.28
C VAL A 55 -3.46 6.99 -10.92
N ALA A 56 -2.99 6.62 -12.12
CA ALA A 56 -3.46 5.43 -12.82
C ALA A 56 -3.17 4.13 -12.04
N ILE A 57 -1.98 4.01 -11.45
CA ILE A 57 -1.59 2.88 -10.60
C ILE A 57 -2.52 2.80 -9.39
N LEU A 58 -2.76 3.92 -8.69
CA LEU A 58 -3.61 3.95 -7.51
C LEU A 58 -5.06 3.60 -7.85
N GLN A 59 -5.61 4.17 -8.93
CA GLN A 59 -6.99 3.90 -9.40
C GLN A 59 -7.18 2.40 -9.71
N LYS A 60 -6.23 1.82 -10.46
CA LYS A 60 -6.24 0.40 -10.81
C LYS A 60 -6.10 -0.48 -9.58
N GLY A 61 -5.18 -0.12 -8.68
CA GLY A 61 -4.97 -0.81 -7.41
C GLY A 61 -6.23 -0.84 -6.57
N MET A 62 -6.86 0.31 -6.34
CA MET A 62 -8.13 0.42 -5.59
C MET A 62 -9.23 -0.46 -6.20
N THR A 63 -9.38 -0.44 -7.52
CA THR A 63 -10.39 -1.26 -8.23
C THR A 63 -10.20 -2.76 -8.01
N LYS A 64 -8.95 -3.21 -7.92
CA LYS A 64 -8.61 -4.61 -7.68
C LYS A 64 -8.75 -4.97 -6.20
N LEU A 65 -8.26 -4.12 -5.30
CA LEU A 65 -8.31 -4.34 -3.86
C LEU A 65 -9.74 -4.31 -3.31
N ALA A 66 -10.66 -3.58 -3.93
CA ALA A 66 -12.10 -3.59 -3.58
C ALA A 66 -12.76 -4.98 -3.65
N LYS A 67 -12.11 -5.96 -4.29
CA LYS A 67 -12.59 -7.35 -4.41
C LYS A 67 -11.99 -8.27 -3.35
N VAL A 68 -11.15 -7.74 -2.47
CA VAL A 68 -10.41 -8.49 -1.46
C VAL A 68 -10.86 -8.02 -0.08
N PRO A 69 -11.03 -8.93 0.90
CA PRO A 69 -11.39 -8.54 2.26
C PRO A 69 -10.38 -7.54 2.86
N PRO A 70 -10.83 -6.45 3.52
CA PRO A 70 -9.92 -5.42 4.06
C PRO A 70 -8.86 -5.95 5.02
N ASN A 71 -9.20 -6.94 5.86
CA ASN A 71 -8.26 -7.59 6.78
C ASN A 71 -7.14 -8.34 6.04
N VAL A 72 -7.44 -8.93 4.88
CA VAL A 72 -6.43 -9.58 4.02
C VAL A 72 -5.48 -8.54 3.43
N VAL A 73 -6.02 -7.41 2.97
CA VAL A 73 -5.21 -6.29 2.45
C VAL A 73 -4.25 -5.78 3.52
N THR A 74 -4.75 -5.51 4.73
CA THR A 74 -3.93 -5.07 5.88
C THR A 74 -2.85 -6.10 6.22
N ARG A 75 -3.20 -7.38 6.32
CA ARG A 75 -2.24 -8.45 6.62
C ARG A 75 -1.11 -8.54 5.60
N GLU A 76 -1.43 -8.54 4.30
CA GLU A 76 -0.41 -8.63 3.25
C GLU A 76 0.49 -7.39 3.21
N LEU A 77 -0.07 -6.22 3.51
CA LEU A 77 0.74 -4.99 3.61
C LEU A 77 1.68 -5.03 4.82
N ILE A 78 1.22 -5.52 5.99
CA ILE A 78 2.07 -5.72 7.18
C ILE A 78 3.22 -6.69 6.90
N LYS A 79 2.95 -7.83 6.25
CA LYS A 79 3.99 -8.78 5.85
C LYS A 79 5.04 -8.10 4.95
N ASN A 80 4.61 -7.32 3.97
CA ASN A 80 5.51 -6.60 3.08
C ASN A 80 6.36 -5.56 3.84
N MET A 81 5.79 -4.88 4.84
CA MET A 81 6.53 -3.96 5.72
C MET A 81 7.58 -4.71 6.54
N GLN A 82 7.24 -5.86 7.13
CA GLN A 82 8.19 -6.69 7.88
C GLN A 82 9.36 -7.15 7.00
N VAL A 83 9.07 -7.59 5.78
CA VAL A 83 10.10 -7.98 4.81
C VAL A 83 10.98 -6.78 4.45
N ALA A 84 10.40 -5.63 4.12
CA ALA A 84 11.16 -4.41 3.79
C ALA A 84 12.04 -3.93 4.95
N ASN A 85 11.52 -4.01 6.18
CA ASN A 85 12.27 -3.69 7.40
C ASN A 85 13.46 -4.64 7.61
N GLY A 86 13.26 -5.94 7.38
CA GLY A 86 14.34 -6.94 7.42
C GLY A 86 15.49 -6.65 6.43
N PHE A 87 15.20 -5.97 5.32
CA PHE A 87 16.19 -5.52 4.34
C PHE A 87 16.71 -4.08 4.58
N GLY A 88 16.34 -3.43 5.70
CA GLY A 88 16.78 -2.07 6.02
C GLY A 88 16.21 -0.98 5.11
N ARG A 89 15.09 -1.23 4.43
CA ARG A 89 14.45 -0.28 3.50
C ARG A 89 13.48 0.67 4.22
N ALA A 90 14.00 1.57 5.05
CA ALA A 90 13.18 2.47 5.90
C ALA A 90 12.17 3.33 5.12
N ASP A 91 12.55 3.90 3.97
CA ASP A 91 11.64 4.69 3.12
C ASP A 91 10.47 3.86 2.60
N ARG A 92 10.73 2.58 2.29
CA ARG A 92 9.69 1.66 1.82
C ARG A 92 8.71 1.31 2.93
N VAL A 93 9.21 1.10 4.15
CA VAL A 93 8.35 0.87 5.33
C VAL A 93 7.47 2.10 5.57
N SER A 94 8.04 3.30 5.54
CA SER A 94 7.31 4.56 5.74
C SER A 94 6.27 4.80 4.64
N GLY A 95 6.64 4.55 3.37
CA GLY A 95 5.71 4.62 2.25
C GLY A 95 4.56 3.61 2.36
N MET A 96 4.85 2.38 2.79
CA MET A 96 3.81 1.36 3.02
C MET A 96 2.89 1.71 4.20
N ALA A 97 3.41 2.31 5.28
CA ALA A 97 2.58 2.77 6.40
C ALA A 97 1.57 3.83 5.93
N ARG A 98 2.01 4.79 5.11
CA ARG A 98 1.09 5.79 4.53
C ARG A 98 0.13 5.22 3.49
N LEU A 99 0.58 4.22 2.74
CA LEU A 99 -0.32 3.46 1.87
C LEU A 99 -1.42 2.78 2.71
N LEU A 100 -1.08 2.23 3.88
CA LEU A 100 -2.07 1.64 4.78
C LEU A 100 -3.10 2.69 5.21
N ASP A 101 -2.64 3.85 5.70
CA ASP A 101 -3.53 4.96 6.11
C ASP A 101 -4.46 5.37 4.96
N PHE A 102 -3.90 5.58 3.77
CA PHE A 102 -4.66 5.89 2.56
C PHE A 102 -5.71 4.81 2.24
N LEU A 103 -5.36 3.53 2.31
CA LEU A 103 -6.30 2.44 2.03
C LEU A 103 -7.38 2.31 3.12
N VAL A 104 -7.08 2.63 4.38
CA VAL A 104 -8.06 2.69 5.47
C VAL A 104 -9.05 3.82 5.24
N GLU A 105 -8.58 5.02 4.88
CA GLU A 105 -9.46 6.14 4.51
C GLU A 105 -10.39 5.80 3.33
N LYS A 106 -9.92 4.96 2.39
CA LYS A 106 -10.71 4.45 1.26
C LYS A 106 -11.56 3.23 1.59
N GLN A 107 -11.58 2.77 2.85
CA GLN A 107 -12.31 1.59 3.30
C GLN A 107 -11.89 0.28 2.59
N LEU A 108 -10.64 0.24 2.09
CA LEU A 108 -10.06 -0.90 1.39
C LEU A 108 -9.11 -1.73 2.27
N ALA A 109 -8.71 -1.17 3.41
CA ALA A 109 -7.92 -1.83 4.43
C ALA A 109 -8.58 -1.65 5.80
N GLN A 110 -8.33 -2.60 6.69
CA GLN A 110 -8.74 -2.50 8.08
C GLN A 110 -7.72 -1.65 8.87
N PRO A 111 -8.16 -0.77 9.78
CA PRO A 111 -7.27 -0.05 10.69
C PRO A 111 -6.37 -1.01 11.47
N LEU A 112 -5.12 -0.62 11.72
CA LEU A 112 -4.14 -1.49 12.37
C LEU A 112 -4.58 -1.92 13.77
N ASP A 113 -5.11 -1.00 14.58
CA ASP A 113 -5.55 -1.30 15.95
C ASP A 113 -6.69 -2.34 15.96
N SER A 114 -7.66 -2.21 15.05
CA SER A 114 -8.74 -3.18 14.90
C SER A 114 -8.21 -4.53 14.43
N PHE A 115 -7.29 -4.52 13.47
CA PHE A 115 -6.66 -5.73 12.97
C PHE A 115 -5.89 -6.46 14.08
N LEU A 116 -5.12 -5.74 14.90
CA LEU A 116 -4.36 -6.34 16.00
C LEU A 116 -5.28 -6.87 17.10
N ALA A 117 -6.34 -6.15 17.47
CA ALA A 117 -7.31 -6.61 18.47
C ALA A 117 -7.98 -7.94 18.08
N GLU A 118 -8.29 -8.13 16.80
CA GLU A 118 -8.89 -9.36 16.28
C GLU A 118 -7.91 -10.54 16.15
N ASN A 119 -6.61 -10.28 16.13
CA ASN A 119 -5.57 -11.28 15.89
C ASN A 119 -4.61 -11.47 17.09
N SER A 120 -4.85 -10.78 18.20
CA SER A 120 -4.15 -10.99 19.46
C SER A 120 -4.84 -12.12 20.22
N TYR A 121 -4.23 -13.31 20.20
CA TYR A 121 -4.56 -14.44 21.08
C TYR A 121 -3.49 -14.58 22.16
#